data_AF-A0A495ZIB7-F1
#
_entry.id   AF-A0A495ZIB7-F1
#
_cell.length_a   1.000
_cell.length_b   1.000
_cell.length_c   1.000
_cell.angle_alpha   90.00
_cell.angle_beta   90.00
_cell.angle_gamma   90.00
#
_symmetry.space_group_name_H-M   'P 1'
#
loop_
_entity.id
_entity.type
_entity.pdbx_description
1 polymer ?
#
loop_
_entity_poly.entity_id
_entity_poly.type
_entity_poly.pdbx_seq_one_letter_code
_entity_poly.pdbx_strand_id
1 'polypeptide(L)' 'MRYKVFREKGYQIGSGVIESACKHVVAQRCRRASMRWTEQGLNPILEWRCLLKNNAWDGYWYPDTIAA' A
#
# COMPACT_ATOMS: atom_id res chain seq x y z
N MET A 1 -15.34 17.20 -10.48
CA MET A 1 -14.95 15.93 -9.83
C MET A 1 -16.23 15.18 -9.43
N ARG A 2 -16.40 13.89 -9.78
CA ARG A 2 -17.68 13.15 -9.65
C ARG A 2 -17.87 12.48 -8.28
N TYR A 3 -17.85 13.28 -7.21
CA TYR A 3 -17.86 12.78 -5.83
C TYR A 3 -19.04 11.85 -5.49
N LYS A 4 -20.24 12.17 -5.97
CA LYS A 4 -21.46 11.38 -5.72
C LYS A 4 -21.31 9.94 -6.26
N VAL A 5 -20.89 9.82 -7.52
CA VAL A 5 -20.69 8.52 -8.19
C VAL A 5 -19.68 7.65 -7.44
N PHE A 6 -18.60 8.23 -6.95
CA PHE A 6 -17.57 7.45 -6.25
C PHE A 6 -17.98 7.08 -4.83
N ARG A 7 -18.77 7.92 -4.14
CA ARG A 7 -19.39 7.54 -2.87
C ARG A 7 -20.44 6.44 -3.04
N GLU A 8 -21.28 6.51 -4.09
CA GLU A 8 -22.27 5.47 -4.40
C GLU A 8 -21.60 4.13 -4.72
N LYS A 9 -20.40 4.15 -5.32
CA LYS A 9 -19.57 2.95 -5.54
C LYS A 9 -18.80 2.47 -4.30
N GLY A 10 -18.95 3.13 -3.15
CA GLY A 10 -18.26 2.78 -1.91
C GLY A 10 -16.76 3.07 -1.92
N TYR A 11 -16.25 3.85 -2.87
CA TYR A 11 -14.83 4.18 -2.90
C TYR A 11 -14.46 5.16 -1.81
N GLN A 12 -13.33 4.88 -1.14
CA GLN A 12 -12.75 5.78 -0.16
C GLN A 12 -12.03 6.94 -0.87
N ILE A 13 -12.78 8.00 -1.13
CA ILE A 13 -12.30 9.23 -1.80
C ILE A 13 -11.90 10.35 -0.82
N GLY A 14 -11.93 10.07 0.48
CA GLY A 14 -11.46 11.00 1.51
C GLY A 14 -9.94 11.00 1.61
N SER A 15 -9.33 12.17 1.78
CA SER A 15 -7.87 12.29 1.89
C SER A 15 -7.31 11.56 3.11
N GLY A 16 -8.04 11.53 4.24
CA GLY A 16 -7.51 10.98 5.49
C GLY A 16 -7.09 9.50 5.42
N VAL A 17 -7.83 8.67 4.68
CA VAL A 17 -7.45 7.26 4.49
C VAL A 17 -6.18 7.17 3.65
N ILE A 18 -6.11 7.95 2.56
CA ILE A 18 -4.95 7.97 1.67
C ILE A 18 -3.71 8.52 2.39
N GLU A 19 -3.86 9.59 3.16
CA GLU A 19 -2.80 10.17 3.98
C GLU A 19 -2.29 9.16 5.03
N SER A 20 -3.21 8.45 5.68
CA SER A 20 -2.86 7.38 6.61
C SER A 20 -2.10 6.25 5.90
N ALA A 21 -2.55 5.82 4.72
CA ALA A 21 -1.85 4.80 3.93
C ALA A 21 -0.43 5.26 3.57
N CYS A 22 -0.26 6.49 3.06
CA CYS A 22 1.06 7.07 2.77
C CYS A 22 1.96 7.12 4.01
N LYS A 23 1.39 7.45 5.19
CA LYS A 23 2.14 7.49 6.45
C LYS A 23 2.68 6.11 6.85
N HIS A 24 1.85 5.07 6.75
CA HIS A 24 2.19 3.72 7.22
C HIS A 24 2.99 2.89 6.20
N VAL A 25 2.66 3.00 4.91
CA VAL A 25 3.33 2.24 3.84
C VAL A 25 4.66 2.90 3.48
N VAL A 26 4.64 4.20 3.18
CA VAL A 26 5.80 4.92 2.64
C VAL A 26 6.62 5.57 3.76
N ALA A 27 6.04 6.54 4.48
CA ALA A 27 6.80 7.43 5.35
C ALA A 27 7.51 6.69 6.49
N GLN A 28 6.84 5.69 7.11
CA GLN A 28 7.40 4.87 8.19
C GLN A 28 8.74 4.21 7.81
N ARG A 29 8.93 3.85 6.53
CA ARG A 29 10.14 3.16 6.06
C ARG A 29 11.09 4.02 5.27
N CYS A 30 10.58 5.03 4.56
CA CYS A 30 11.32 5.72 3.51
C CYS A 30 11.68 7.16 3.90
N ARG A 31 11.03 7.71 4.94
CA ARG A 31 11.20 9.10 5.40
C ARG A 31 11.81 9.18 6.82
N ARG A 32 12.82 8.34 7.11
CA ARG A 32 13.62 8.46 8.35
C ARG A 32 14.97 9.10 8.06
N ALA A 33 15.65 9.49 9.14
CA ALA A 33 16.97 10.11 9.07
C ALA A 33 17.94 9.25 8.24
N SER A 34 18.77 9.92 7.44
CA SER A 34 19.85 9.31 6.64
C SER A 34 19.41 8.27 5.60
N MET A 35 18.13 8.22 5.24
CA MET A 35 17.64 7.33 4.19
C MET A 35 17.81 7.96 2.81
N ARG A 36 18.37 7.18 1.88
CA ARG A 36 18.50 7.53 0.47
C ARG A 36 17.94 6.39 -0.36
N TRP A 37 17.10 6.72 -1.32
CA TRP A 37 16.43 5.75 -2.18
C TRP A 37 16.52 6.20 -3.62
N THR A 38 16.72 5.25 -4.52
CA THR A 38 16.42 5.41 -5.94
C THR A 38 15.02 4.87 -6.20
N GLU A 39 14.33 5.35 -7.24
CA GLU A 39 13.00 4.83 -7.60
C GLU A 39 13.02 3.32 -7.84
N GLN A 40 14.05 2.83 -8.54
CA GLN A 40 14.24 1.41 -8.80
C GLN A 40 14.41 0.58 -7.53
N GLY A 41 15.09 1.10 -6.50
CA GLY A 41 15.27 0.41 -5.22
C GLY A 41 14.06 0.54 -4.29
N LEU A 42 13.28 1.62 -4.43
CA LEU A 42 12.15 1.92 -3.56
C LEU A 42 10.89 1.13 -3.94
N ASN A 43 10.61 1.00 -5.23
CA ASN A 43 9.37 0.36 -5.72
C ASN A 43 9.17 -1.07 -5.17
N PRO A 44 10.16 -1.99 -5.27
CA PRO A 44 9.99 -3.35 -4.74
C PRO A 44 9.73 -3.39 -3.23
N ILE A 45 10.34 -2.45 -2.49
CA ILE A 45 10.18 -2.36 -1.03
C ILE A 45 8.76 -1.91 -0.68
N LEU A 46 8.20 -0.96 -1.42
CA LEU A 46 6.82 -0.53 -1.22
C LEU A 46 5.84 -1.64 -1.56
N GLU A 47 6.08 -2.39 -2.63
CA GLU A 47 5.25 -3.55 -3.03
C GLU A 47 5.22 -4.61 -1.92
N TRP A 48 6.39 -5.01 -1.40
CA TRP A 48 6.46 -5.95 -0.27
C TRP A 48 5.76 -5.43 0.98
N ARG A 49 5.89 -4.14 1.28
CA ARG A 49 5.18 -3.54 2.41
C ARG A 49 3.67 -3.57 2.23
N CYS A 50 3.17 -3.36 1.02
CA CYS A 50 1.75 -3.51 0.72
C CYS A 50 1.28 -4.95 0.94
N LEU A 51 2.03 -5.95 0.45
CA LEU A 51 1.72 -7.37 0.68
C LEU A 51 1.64 -7.71 2.17
N LEU A 52 2.64 -7.28 2.94
CA LEU A 52 2.69 -7.52 4.38
C LEU A 52 1.56 -6.81 5.14
N LYS A 53 1.23 -5.56 4.78
CA LYS A 53 0.14 -4.82 5.45
C LYS A 53 -1.25 -5.32 5.09
N ASN A 54 -1.39 -5.96 3.94
CA ASN A 54 -2.64 -6.57 3.49
C ASN A 54 -2.75 -8.06 3.88
N ASN A 55 -1.81 -8.61 4.66
CA ASN A 55 -1.73 -10.05 4.95
C ASN A 55 -1.76 -10.93 3.70
N ALA A 56 -1.24 -10.43 2.57
CA ALA A 56 -1.23 -11.10 1.28
C ALA A 56 0.16 -11.68 0.94
N TRP A 57 1.06 -11.72 1.91
CA TRP A 57 2.42 -12.24 1.71
C TRP A 57 2.39 -13.71 1.29
N ASP A 58 1.69 -14.54 2.05
CA ASP A 58 1.64 -15.97 1.79
C ASP A 58 0.93 -16.28 0.47
N GLY A 59 -0.12 -15.52 0.11
CA GLY A 59 -0.81 -15.69 -1.18
C GLY A 59 0.01 -15.31 -2.40
N TYR A 60 0.96 -14.39 -2.24
CA TYR A 60 1.87 -14.02 -3.31
C TYR A 60 2.93 -15.11 -3.56
N TRP A 61 3.48 -15.70 -2.49
CA TRP A 61 4.55 -16.70 -2.59
C TRP A 61 4.04 -18.14 -2.73
N TYR A 62 2.87 -18.44 -2.17
CA TYR A 62 2.27 -19.76 -2.10
C TYR A 62 0.82 -19.73 -2.62
N PRO A 63 0.60 -19.35 -3.89
CA PRO A 63 -0.75 -19.19 -4.44
C PRO A 63 -1.58 -20.48 -4.34
N ASP A 64 -0.94 -21.65 -4.39
CA ASP A 64 -1.61 -22.95 -4.30
C ASP A 64 -2.18 -23.25 -2.90
N THR A 65 -1.74 -22.54 -1.86
CA THR A 65 -2.16 -22.79 -0.46
C THR A 65 -3.44 -22.06 -0.05
N ILE A 66 -3.88 -21.08 -0.85
CA ILE A 66 -5.10 -20.28 -0.58
C ILE A 66 -6.35 -20.88 -1.25
N ALA A 67 -6.17 -21.86 -2.14
CA ALA A 67 -7.25 -22.47 -2.92
C ALA A 67 -7.81 -23.79 -2.35
N ALA A 68 -7.56 -24.11 -1.07
CA ALA A 68 -8.15 -25.25 -0.35
C ALA A 68 -9.06 -24.78 0.79
#